data_AF-A0A1I3H3H5-F1
#
_entry.id   AF-A0A1I3H3H5-F1
#
_cell.length_a   1.000
_cell.length_b   1.000
_cell.length_c   1.000
_cell.angle_alpha   90.00
_cell.angle_beta   90.00
_cell.angle_gamma   90.00
#
_symmetry.space_group_name_H-M   'P 1'
#
loop_
_entity.id
_entity.type
_entity.pdbx_description
1 polymer ?
#
loop_
_entity_poly.entity_id
_entity_poly.type
_entity_poly.pdbx_seq_one_letter_code
_entity_poly.pdbx_strand_id
1 'polypeptide(L)'
;MAKVMFLDNVLYEGEDAEELFPKLKKEILDACNFIRYDILTTYFKRPGDSDEDYYENLKQLNPELRDMLECIRQLTGDPEAYYVFMSPSESGIMLYYHSNGKLEFTSIAKIGIELEYDVTYKFKKRTLRLEKDEPVDMEIMKAGMLGLMVGDALGVPVEFMTREEIAFRENGPVTDLESGGAHNMPAGTWSDDSSMVLATLDSIREKGGIDLTDIMDKFVLWNYKGEYTPDGFTYDVGNTCDEAIMNYKKNKDVTTCGRTGEYANGNGALMRILPVSVYWANRQMNSKKDITEDAIDSIEQVGALTHNHLRSGIACGIHYFITKNILTYKGKLKLNEIIQKAIDEAFDFYSNDEAHNAELVFYEELSEIDELRKYDSEKIVGSGYVVESLIAAVWCLVTTNSYRECVLKAVNLGDDADTTAAIAGGLAGLYYGYTMGTYGGKQTIPDSWMAKLRGKNIIKRILNI
;
A
#
# COMPACT_ATOMS: atom_id res chain seq x y z
N MET A 1 -11.81 -26.57 6.42
CA MET A 1 -13.08 -26.19 7.11
C MET A 1 -12.73 -25.33 8.31
N ALA A 2 -13.30 -24.14 8.40
CA ALA A 2 -12.99 -23.14 9.44
C ALA A 2 -13.70 -23.45 10.78
N LYS A 3 -13.39 -22.66 11.81
CA LYS A 3 -14.21 -22.50 13.02
C LYS A 3 -14.17 -21.05 13.53
N VAL A 4 -15.11 -20.74 14.42
CA VAL A 4 -16.06 -19.62 14.23
C VAL A 4 -16.67 -19.27 15.61
N MET A 5 -17.01 -18.00 15.94
CA MET A 5 -17.50 -17.54 17.28
C MET A 5 -18.14 -16.12 17.30
N PHE A 6 -18.81 -15.73 18.40
CA PHE A 6 -19.47 -14.40 18.60
C PHE A 6 -19.53 -14.02 20.09
N LEU A 7 -20.29 -12.97 20.44
CA LEU A 7 -20.48 -12.40 21.79
C LEU A 7 -21.97 -12.34 22.20
N ASP A 8 -22.20 -12.62 23.49
CA ASP A 8 -23.23 -12.18 24.46
C ASP A 8 -24.71 -11.97 24.06
N ASN A 9 -25.63 -12.43 24.94
CA ASN A 9 -27.08 -12.48 24.69
C ASN A 9 -27.93 -11.78 25.77
N VAL A 10 -29.01 -11.12 25.36
CA VAL A 10 -30.15 -10.79 26.24
C VAL A 10 -31.29 -11.77 25.96
N LEU A 11 -31.33 -12.85 26.75
CA LEU A 11 -32.44 -13.81 26.75
C LEU A 11 -33.74 -13.12 27.20
N TYR A 12 -34.59 -12.76 26.25
CA TYR A 12 -36.00 -12.44 26.49
C TYR A 12 -36.81 -13.73 26.33
N GLU A 13 -37.10 -14.42 27.43
CA GLU A 13 -38.09 -15.51 27.45
C GLU A 13 -39.44 -14.96 27.94
N GLY A 14 -40.47 -15.08 27.11
CA GLY A 14 -41.88 -14.92 27.52
C GLY A 14 -42.61 -13.63 27.08
N GLU A 15 -41.98 -12.73 26.32
CA GLU A 15 -42.66 -11.56 25.73
C GLU A 15 -43.02 -11.81 24.25
N ASP A 16 -44.20 -11.31 23.83
CA ASP A 16 -44.73 -11.46 22.46
C ASP A 16 -43.85 -10.72 21.44
N ALA A 17 -43.70 -11.30 20.24
CA ALA A 17 -42.77 -10.85 19.20
C ALA A 17 -43.06 -9.42 18.71
N GLU A 18 -44.31 -8.93 18.85
CA GLU A 18 -44.71 -7.56 18.47
C GLU A 18 -44.28 -6.47 19.48
N GLU A 19 -44.15 -6.75 20.78
CA GLU A 19 -43.61 -5.78 21.76
C GLU A 19 -42.08 -5.83 21.89
N LEU A 20 -41.45 -6.96 21.51
CA LEU A 20 -39.99 -7.12 21.60
C LEU A 20 -39.24 -6.30 20.54
N PHE A 21 -39.77 -6.28 19.31
CA PHE A 21 -39.11 -5.77 18.11
C PHE A 21 -38.62 -4.30 18.19
N PRO A 22 -39.37 -3.35 18.78
CA PRO A 22 -38.93 -1.96 18.91
C PRO A 22 -37.80 -1.75 19.94
N LYS A 23 -37.67 -2.61 20.96
CA LYS A 23 -36.59 -2.55 21.97
C LYS A 23 -35.26 -3.02 21.41
N LEU A 24 -35.24 -4.17 20.69
CA LEU A 24 -34.03 -4.72 20.05
C LEU A 24 -33.46 -3.76 19.00
N LYS A 25 -34.32 -3.12 18.20
CA LYS A 25 -33.92 -2.15 17.18
C LYS A 25 -33.20 -0.93 17.77
N LYS A 26 -33.59 -0.49 18.98
CA LYS A 26 -32.99 0.66 19.66
C LYS A 26 -31.62 0.31 20.26
N GLU A 27 -31.47 -0.86 20.89
CA GLU A 27 -30.18 -1.34 21.43
C GLU A 27 -29.15 -1.61 20.31
N ILE A 28 -29.58 -2.12 19.16
CA ILE A 28 -28.74 -2.31 17.97
C ILE A 28 -28.29 -0.95 17.39
N LEU A 29 -29.19 0.04 17.33
CA LEU A 29 -28.86 1.41 16.88
C LEU A 29 -27.93 2.17 17.84
N ASP A 30 -28.04 1.93 19.15
CA ASP A 30 -27.15 2.54 20.16
C ASP A 30 -25.76 1.86 20.18
N ALA A 31 -25.68 0.54 19.89
CA ALA A 31 -24.42 -0.20 19.76
C ALA A 31 -23.64 0.14 18.48
N CYS A 32 -24.33 0.40 17.36
CA CYS A 32 -23.71 0.83 16.10
C CYS A 32 -23.15 2.27 16.13
N ASN A 33 -23.56 3.11 17.09
CA ASN A 33 -23.11 4.50 17.18
C ASN A 33 -21.78 4.71 17.95
N PHE A 34 -21.13 3.64 18.42
CA PHE A 34 -19.96 3.77 19.31
C PHE A 34 -18.61 3.33 18.70
N ILE A 35 -18.56 2.30 17.85
CA ILE A 35 -17.33 1.72 17.28
C ILE A 35 -17.56 1.34 15.79
N ARG A 36 -16.48 1.18 14.99
CA ARG A 36 -16.50 0.99 13.53
C ARG A 36 -16.94 -0.43 13.11
N TYR A 37 -17.81 -0.52 12.08
CA TYR A 37 -18.26 -1.70 11.31
C TYR A 37 -19.16 -2.77 12.02
N ASP A 38 -19.99 -3.57 11.32
CA ASP A 38 -21.11 -3.27 10.38
C ASP A 38 -21.96 -4.55 10.07
N ILE A 39 -23.15 -4.48 9.42
CA ILE A 39 -24.12 -5.62 9.25
C ILE A 39 -24.92 -5.70 7.88
N LEU A 40 -25.15 -6.91 7.27
CA LEU A 40 -25.81 -7.17 5.94
C LEU A 40 -26.58 -8.53 5.74
N THR A 41 -27.88 -8.49 5.40
CA THR A 41 -28.70 -9.50 4.63
C THR A 41 -28.90 -10.97 5.10
N THR A 42 -30.16 -11.33 5.38
CA THR A 42 -30.61 -12.63 5.94
C THR A 42 -31.54 -13.46 5.02
N TYR A 43 -31.53 -14.80 5.19
CA TYR A 43 -32.54 -15.77 4.70
C TYR A 43 -32.97 -16.77 5.80
N PHE A 44 -34.04 -17.57 5.60
CA PHE A 44 -34.59 -18.56 6.57
C PHE A 44 -35.30 -19.77 5.91
N LYS A 45 -35.19 -20.98 6.48
CA LYS A 45 -36.24 -22.06 6.44
C LYS A 45 -37.41 -21.60 7.32
N ARG A 46 -38.68 -21.92 6.99
CA ARG A 46 -39.84 -21.61 7.86
C ARG A 46 -40.33 -22.87 8.60
N PRO A 47 -40.96 -22.74 9.79
CA PRO A 47 -41.52 -23.91 10.49
C PRO A 47 -42.60 -24.62 9.65
N GLY A 48 -42.28 -25.83 9.17
CA GLY A 48 -43.17 -26.66 8.34
C GLY A 48 -42.56 -27.19 7.05
N ASP A 49 -41.39 -26.69 6.61
CA ASP A 49 -40.71 -27.19 5.41
C ASP A 49 -40.18 -28.63 5.62
N SER A 50 -40.34 -29.51 4.62
CA SER A 50 -39.98 -30.93 4.72
C SER A 50 -38.46 -31.18 4.61
N ASP A 51 -37.96 -32.28 5.19
CA ASP A 51 -36.53 -32.64 5.11
C ASP A 51 -36.05 -32.89 3.68
N GLU A 52 -36.93 -33.33 2.78
CA GLU A 52 -36.63 -33.50 1.35
C GLU A 52 -36.36 -32.15 0.65
N ASP A 53 -37.11 -31.11 0.98
CA ASP A 53 -36.92 -29.77 0.40
C ASP A 53 -35.60 -29.13 0.88
N TYR A 54 -35.22 -29.37 2.13
CA TYR A 54 -33.90 -28.97 2.63
C TYR A 54 -32.77 -29.70 1.90
N TYR A 55 -32.90 -31.01 1.68
CA TYR A 55 -31.90 -31.81 0.98
C TYR A 55 -31.74 -31.45 -0.50
N GLU A 56 -32.80 -31.10 -1.24
CA GLU A 56 -32.66 -30.62 -2.62
C GLU A 56 -32.06 -29.19 -2.68
N ASN A 57 -32.37 -28.32 -1.71
CA ASN A 57 -31.74 -26.99 -1.64
C ASN A 57 -30.24 -27.08 -1.28
N LEU A 58 -29.85 -28.01 -0.41
CA LEU A 58 -28.45 -28.32 -0.09
C LEU A 58 -27.65 -28.84 -1.29
N LYS A 59 -28.29 -29.57 -2.20
CA LYS A 59 -27.64 -30.08 -3.42
C LYS A 59 -27.25 -28.96 -4.39
N GLN A 60 -27.83 -27.77 -4.26
CA GLN A 60 -27.51 -26.61 -5.09
C GLN A 60 -26.35 -25.77 -4.53
N LEU A 61 -25.87 -26.06 -3.33
CA LEU A 61 -24.74 -25.38 -2.70
C LEU A 61 -23.39 -25.95 -3.19
N ASN A 62 -22.35 -25.13 -3.12
CA ASN A 62 -20.98 -25.55 -3.37
C ASN A 62 -20.61 -26.78 -2.49
N PRO A 63 -19.82 -27.76 -3.00
CA PRO A 63 -19.48 -29.00 -2.28
C PRO A 63 -18.79 -28.81 -0.92
N GLU A 64 -17.92 -27.81 -0.79
CA GLU A 64 -17.19 -27.50 0.44
C GLU A 64 -18.13 -26.92 1.52
N LEU A 65 -19.11 -26.10 1.10
CA LEU A 65 -20.16 -25.59 2.00
C LEU A 65 -21.09 -26.72 2.46
N ARG A 66 -21.40 -27.66 1.55
CA ARG A 66 -22.24 -28.82 1.83
C ARG A 66 -21.57 -29.78 2.82
N ASP A 67 -20.30 -30.11 2.61
CA ASP A 67 -19.54 -30.99 3.50
C ASP A 67 -19.36 -30.34 4.90
N MET A 68 -19.24 -29.01 4.95
CA MET A 68 -19.10 -28.26 6.21
C MET A 68 -20.40 -28.30 7.03
N LEU A 69 -21.55 -28.15 6.37
CA LEU A 69 -22.86 -28.27 7.01
C LEU A 69 -23.15 -29.72 7.48
N GLU A 70 -22.75 -30.74 6.72
CA GLU A 70 -22.88 -32.15 7.16
C GLU A 70 -21.97 -32.50 8.36
N CYS A 71 -20.74 -31.98 8.38
CA CYS A 71 -19.80 -32.18 9.48
C CYS A 71 -20.31 -31.55 10.78
N ILE A 72 -20.85 -30.32 10.71
CA ILE A 72 -21.46 -29.64 11.85
C ILE A 72 -22.69 -30.40 12.37
N ARG A 73 -23.56 -30.91 11.47
CA ARG A 73 -24.73 -31.71 11.85
C ARG A 73 -24.36 -33.00 12.59
N GLN A 74 -23.29 -33.68 12.15
CA GLN A 74 -22.79 -34.89 12.83
C GLN A 74 -22.18 -34.58 14.21
N LEU A 75 -21.59 -33.40 14.38
CA LEU A 75 -20.99 -32.95 15.64
C LEU A 75 -22.03 -32.50 16.68
N THR A 76 -23.16 -31.93 16.24
CA THR A 76 -24.20 -31.41 17.14
C THR A 76 -25.35 -32.39 17.40
N GLY A 77 -25.61 -33.31 16.47
CA GLY A 77 -26.62 -34.35 16.62
C GLY A 77 -28.08 -33.90 16.47
N ASP A 78 -28.34 -32.66 16.04
CA ASP A 78 -29.70 -32.10 15.92
C ASP A 78 -30.05 -31.79 14.44
N PRO A 79 -31.11 -32.40 13.88
CA PRO A 79 -31.52 -32.19 12.49
C PRO A 79 -32.32 -30.90 12.21
N GLU A 80 -32.76 -30.13 13.22
CA GLU A 80 -33.74 -29.03 13.06
C GLU A 80 -33.18 -27.60 13.35
N ALA A 81 -31.89 -27.33 13.08
CA ALA A 81 -31.25 -26.03 13.36
C ALA A 81 -31.39 -24.97 12.22
N TYR A 82 -31.37 -23.67 12.58
CA TYR A 82 -31.59 -22.52 11.67
C TYR A 82 -30.42 -21.51 11.73
N TYR A 83 -30.08 -20.88 10.59
CA TYR A 83 -28.88 -20.03 10.40
C TYR A 83 -29.17 -18.70 9.65
N VAL A 84 -28.44 -17.59 9.91
CA VAL A 84 -28.77 -16.20 9.46
C VAL A 84 -27.49 -15.33 9.25
N PHE A 85 -27.33 -14.48 8.21
CA PHE A 85 -26.04 -13.76 7.86
C PHE A 85 -26.07 -12.20 7.97
N MET A 86 -24.95 -11.51 8.36
CA MET A 86 -24.89 -10.03 8.62
C MET A 86 -23.49 -9.25 8.63
N SER A 87 -22.78 -8.88 7.53
CA SER A 87 -21.61 -7.90 7.58
C SER A 87 -21.47 -6.94 6.39
N PRO A 88 -21.21 -5.63 6.62
CA PRO A 88 -19.89 -5.10 6.30
C PRO A 88 -18.85 -5.17 7.45
N SER A 89 -17.54 -5.01 7.24
CA SER A 89 -16.81 -4.85 5.98
C SER A 89 -16.71 -6.18 5.22
N GLU A 90 -17.63 -6.30 4.25
CA GLU A 90 -17.80 -7.33 3.24
C GLU A 90 -18.17 -8.76 3.70
N SER A 91 -19.48 -8.98 3.83
CA SER A 91 -20.21 -10.27 3.69
C SER A 91 -20.26 -11.22 4.90
N GLY A 92 -21.45 -11.30 5.53
CA GLY A 92 -21.87 -12.40 6.43
C GLY A 92 -21.56 -12.23 7.93
N ILE A 93 -22.29 -12.93 8.82
CA ILE A 93 -22.13 -13.03 10.30
C ILE A 93 -23.20 -14.05 10.71
N MET A 94 -22.85 -15.29 11.06
CA MET A 94 -23.85 -16.37 11.14
C MET A 94 -24.53 -16.50 12.52
N LEU A 95 -25.77 -16.02 12.67
CA LEU A 95 -26.58 -16.24 13.89
C LEU A 95 -27.24 -17.63 13.84
N TYR A 96 -27.23 -18.35 14.97
CA TYR A 96 -27.79 -19.69 15.12
C TYR A 96 -28.96 -19.68 16.10
N TYR A 97 -30.08 -20.31 15.73
CA TYR A 97 -31.26 -20.44 16.60
C TYR A 97 -31.62 -21.91 16.81
N HIS A 98 -31.83 -22.31 18.07
CA HIS A 98 -32.21 -23.66 18.48
C HIS A 98 -33.70 -23.73 18.79
N SER A 99 -34.39 -24.73 18.23
CA SER A 99 -35.83 -25.01 18.39
C SER A 99 -36.35 -25.06 19.84
N ASN A 100 -35.50 -25.25 20.86
CA ASN A 100 -35.91 -25.17 22.27
C ASN A 100 -35.96 -23.72 22.83
N GLY A 101 -35.70 -22.67 22.04
CA GLY A 101 -35.76 -21.27 22.49
C GLY A 101 -34.45 -20.65 22.97
N LYS A 102 -33.30 -21.30 22.73
CA LYS A 102 -31.96 -20.74 23.03
C LYS A 102 -31.28 -20.23 21.76
N LEU A 103 -30.74 -19.02 21.83
CA LEU A 103 -30.04 -18.34 20.76
C LEU A 103 -28.52 -18.38 21.05
N GLU A 104 -27.76 -18.94 20.11
CA GLU A 104 -26.31 -19.13 20.22
C GLU A 104 -25.57 -18.52 19.01
N PHE A 105 -24.26 -18.40 19.14
CA PHE A 105 -23.52 -17.27 18.59
C PHE A 105 -22.22 -17.74 17.89
N THR A 106 -22.12 -17.62 16.56
CA THR A 106 -20.99 -18.16 15.77
C THR A 106 -20.72 -17.44 14.40
N SER A 107 -19.79 -16.46 14.32
CA SER A 107 -19.51 -15.64 13.11
C SER A 107 -19.10 -16.36 11.82
N ILE A 108 -19.53 -15.80 10.67
CA ILE A 108 -18.96 -16.07 9.34
C ILE A 108 -18.99 -14.76 8.56
N ALA A 109 -18.02 -13.88 8.80
CA ALA A 109 -17.81 -12.63 8.07
C ALA A 109 -16.59 -12.73 7.16
N LYS A 110 -16.64 -12.12 5.96
CA LYS A 110 -15.63 -12.19 4.89
C LYS A 110 -15.46 -13.61 4.33
N ILE A 111 -15.53 -13.75 3.00
CA ILE A 111 -15.11 -14.96 2.27
C ILE A 111 -14.23 -14.54 1.08
N GLY A 112 -12.97 -14.13 1.29
CA GLY A 112 -12.32 -13.98 2.60
C GLY A 112 -12.02 -15.27 3.34
N ILE A 113 -11.82 -16.38 2.62
CA ILE A 113 -11.00 -17.45 3.17
C ILE A 113 -9.61 -16.82 3.33
N GLU A 114 -9.17 -16.52 4.56
CA GLU A 114 -7.74 -16.62 4.87
C GLU A 114 -7.39 -18.09 4.68
N LEU A 115 -7.26 -18.49 3.43
CA LEU A 115 -6.12 -19.30 3.12
C LEU A 115 -5.00 -18.28 3.34
N GLU A 116 -4.26 -18.40 4.44
CA GLU A 116 -2.85 -18.04 4.42
C GLU A 116 -2.22 -18.85 3.28
N TYR A 117 -2.49 -18.46 2.05
CA TYR A 117 -1.52 -18.61 1.01
C TYR A 117 -0.52 -17.52 1.38
N ASP A 118 0.63 -17.93 1.87
CA ASP A 118 1.79 -17.05 1.95
C ASP A 118 2.13 -16.68 0.49
N VAL A 119 1.43 -15.69 -0.07
CA VAL A 119 1.62 -15.23 -1.45
C VAL A 119 2.83 -14.31 -1.44
N THR A 120 3.97 -14.97 -1.44
CA THR A 120 5.29 -14.36 -1.28
C THR A 120 6.01 -14.37 -2.61
N TYR A 121 6.79 -13.33 -2.85
CA TYR A 121 7.72 -13.35 -3.97
C TYR A 121 8.79 -14.40 -3.70
N LYS A 122 9.00 -15.28 -4.69
CA LYS A 122 10.03 -16.31 -4.62
C LYS A 122 11.30 -15.79 -5.28
N PHE A 123 12.30 -15.46 -4.45
CA PHE A 123 13.64 -15.10 -4.91
C PHE A 123 14.17 -16.10 -5.94
N LYS A 124 14.32 -15.65 -7.19
CA LYS A 124 14.95 -16.46 -8.22
C LYS A 124 16.45 -16.54 -7.90
N LYS A 125 17.05 -17.72 -8.03
CA LYS A 125 18.50 -17.98 -7.77
C LYS A 125 19.48 -17.20 -8.69
N ARG A 126 19.02 -16.24 -9.48
CA ARG A 126 19.88 -15.42 -10.32
C ARG A 126 20.41 -14.28 -9.49
N THR A 127 21.69 -14.37 -9.11
CA THR A 127 22.45 -13.17 -8.79
C THR A 127 22.46 -12.31 -10.06
N LEU A 128 21.67 -11.25 -10.11
CA LEU A 128 21.72 -10.25 -11.18
C LEU A 128 23.00 -9.41 -11.03
N ARG A 129 24.17 -10.06 -11.07
CA ARG A 129 25.45 -9.38 -11.32
C ARG A 129 25.53 -9.14 -12.81
N LEU A 130 24.98 -8.01 -13.23
CA LEU A 130 25.07 -7.54 -14.60
C LEU A 130 26.44 -6.91 -14.84
N GLU A 131 26.89 -6.97 -16.09
CA GLU A 131 28.16 -6.41 -16.55
C GLU A 131 28.22 -4.90 -16.24
N LYS A 132 29.42 -4.32 -16.13
CA LYS A 132 29.59 -2.87 -15.88
C LYS A 132 28.81 -2.06 -16.92
N ASP A 133 27.72 -1.45 -16.48
CA ASP A 133 26.71 -0.87 -17.35
C ASP A 133 26.97 0.62 -17.68
N GLU A 134 26.28 1.12 -18.70
CA GLU A 134 26.24 2.56 -19.00
C GLU A 134 25.68 3.34 -17.79
N PRO A 135 26.30 4.48 -17.42
CA PRO A 135 25.88 5.25 -16.26
C PRO A 135 24.45 5.76 -16.45
N VAL A 136 23.64 5.66 -15.40
CA VAL A 136 22.29 6.27 -15.37
C VAL A 136 22.43 7.77 -15.61
N ASP A 137 21.54 8.36 -16.41
CA ASP A 137 21.48 9.81 -16.57
C ASP A 137 21.28 10.45 -15.18
N MET A 138 22.33 11.09 -14.69
CA MET A 138 22.36 11.67 -13.36
C MET A 138 21.37 12.82 -13.22
N GLU A 139 20.97 13.49 -14.31
CA GLU A 139 19.96 14.54 -14.25
C GLU A 139 18.56 13.95 -14.02
N ILE A 140 18.25 12.80 -14.62
CA ILE A 140 17.02 12.05 -14.35
C ILE A 140 17.01 11.56 -12.90
N MET A 141 18.13 10.98 -12.45
CA MET A 141 18.26 10.52 -11.06
C MET A 141 18.04 11.67 -10.08
N LYS A 142 18.73 12.81 -10.25
CA LYS A 142 18.55 13.99 -9.39
C LYS A 142 17.10 14.49 -9.39
N ALA A 143 16.45 14.51 -10.56
CA ALA A 143 15.07 14.98 -10.68
C ALA A 143 14.10 14.18 -9.81
N GLY A 144 14.16 12.85 -9.90
CA GLY A 144 13.33 11.97 -9.09
C GLY A 144 13.71 12.02 -7.61
N MET A 145 15.00 11.88 -7.30
CA MET A 145 15.46 11.80 -5.90
C MET A 145 15.18 13.09 -5.12
N LEU A 146 15.51 14.26 -5.68
CA LEU A 146 15.23 15.54 -5.01
C LEU A 146 13.72 15.80 -4.91
N GLY A 147 12.95 15.37 -5.91
CA GLY A 147 11.50 15.44 -5.89
C GLY A 147 10.89 14.62 -4.75
N LEU A 148 11.40 13.40 -4.55
CA LEU A 148 11.00 12.54 -3.44
C LEU A 148 11.38 13.15 -2.09
N MET A 149 12.64 13.55 -1.93
CA MET A 149 13.16 14.06 -0.66
C MET A 149 12.47 15.35 -0.19
N VAL A 150 12.06 16.20 -1.12
CA VAL A 150 11.29 17.41 -0.80
C VAL A 150 9.84 17.05 -0.43
N GLY A 151 9.26 16.02 -1.04
CA GLY A 151 7.94 15.51 -0.68
C GLY A 151 7.90 14.96 0.74
N ASP A 152 8.80 14.03 1.04
CA ASP A 152 9.07 13.49 2.37
C ASP A 152 9.19 14.64 3.40
N ALA A 153 10.15 15.56 3.19
CA ALA A 153 10.41 16.64 4.15
C ALA A 153 9.24 17.62 4.36
N LEU A 154 8.28 17.70 3.42
CA LEU A 154 7.06 18.48 3.58
C LEU A 154 6.01 17.73 4.42
N GLY A 155 5.98 16.40 4.36
CA GLY A 155 5.03 15.57 5.09
C GLY A 155 5.41 15.29 6.54
N VAL A 156 6.71 15.20 6.87
CA VAL A 156 7.20 14.90 8.24
C VAL A 156 6.51 15.74 9.34
N PRO A 157 6.26 17.06 9.18
CA PRO A 157 5.62 17.85 10.23
C PRO A 157 4.14 17.56 10.46
N VAL A 158 3.47 16.84 9.55
CA VAL A 158 2.03 16.54 9.57
C VAL A 158 1.71 15.06 9.45
N GLU A 159 2.74 14.20 9.53
CA GLU A 159 2.57 12.75 9.67
C GLU A 159 1.67 12.43 10.86
N PHE A 160 0.78 11.44 10.68
CA PHE A 160 -0.27 10.99 11.60
C PHE A 160 -1.40 12.00 11.87
N MET A 161 -1.39 13.18 11.26
CA MET A 161 -2.51 14.11 11.35
C MET A 161 -3.57 13.77 10.31
N THR A 162 -4.85 13.82 10.68
CA THR A 162 -5.92 13.73 9.69
C THR A 162 -5.93 14.99 8.80
N ARG A 163 -6.57 14.88 7.64
CA ARG A 163 -6.78 16.04 6.76
C ARG A 163 -7.42 17.22 7.47
N GLU A 164 -8.42 16.95 8.32
CA GLU A 164 -9.11 17.96 9.10
C GLU A 164 -8.15 18.59 10.12
N GLU A 165 -7.35 17.80 10.82
CA GLU A 165 -6.35 18.31 11.76
C GLU A 165 -5.34 19.23 11.06
N ILE A 166 -4.86 18.85 9.88
CA ILE A 166 -3.98 19.69 9.05
C ILE A 166 -4.67 21.00 8.65
N ALA A 167 -5.95 20.95 8.29
CA ALA A 167 -6.70 22.14 7.90
C ALA A 167 -6.90 23.13 9.06
N PHE A 168 -7.01 22.63 10.30
CA PHE A 168 -7.34 23.44 11.48
C PHE A 168 -6.17 23.70 12.45
N ARG A 169 -4.98 23.14 12.21
CA ARG A 169 -3.77 23.45 13.01
C ARG A 169 -3.39 24.93 12.90
N GLU A 170 -2.57 25.41 13.84
CA GLU A 170 -2.16 26.82 13.92
C GLU A 170 -1.55 27.38 12.62
N ASN A 171 -0.76 26.57 11.91
CA ASN A 171 -0.14 26.96 10.64
C ASN A 171 -1.07 26.80 9.41
N GLY A 172 -2.27 26.23 9.59
CA GLY A 172 -3.17 25.84 8.50
C GLY A 172 -2.60 24.74 7.59
N PRO A 173 -3.19 24.53 6.39
CA PRO A 173 -2.67 23.57 5.42
C PRO A 173 -1.19 23.79 5.11
N VAL A 174 -0.44 22.71 4.89
CA VAL A 174 0.99 22.79 4.55
C VAL A 174 1.15 23.57 3.24
N THR A 175 2.04 24.57 3.27
CA THR A 175 2.35 25.41 2.10
C THR A 175 3.84 25.60 1.84
N ASP A 176 4.69 25.21 2.80
CA ASP A 176 6.15 25.35 2.78
C ASP A 176 6.77 24.29 3.73
N LEU A 177 8.10 24.14 3.70
CA LEU A 177 8.84 23.28 4.63
C LEU A 177 8.80 23.87 6.04
N GLU A 178 8.22 23.11 6.97
CA GLU A 178 7.96 23.49 8.35
C GLU A 178 8.74 22.60 9.33
N SER A 179 8.94 23.06 10.55
CA SER A 179 9.45 22.24 11.66
C SER A 179 8.29 21.66 12.47
N GLY A 180 8.52 20.58 13.22
CA GLY A 180 7.54 20.01 14.14
C GLY A 180 7.23 18.56 13.81
N GLY A 181 5.93 18.20 13.85
CA GLY A 181 5.46 16.82 13.67
C GLY A 181 5.67 15.95 14.91
N ALA A 182 5.28 14.68 14.79
CA ALA A 182 5.40 13.68 15.86
C ALA A 182 6.84 13.51 16.35
N HIS A 183 7.82 13.72 15.46
CA HIS A 183 9.25 13.58 15.74
C HIS A 183 9.95 14.89 16.14
N ASN A 184 9.22 16.02 16.14
CA ASN A 184 9.72 17.36 16.48
C ASN A 184 11.00 17.76 15.70
N MET A 185 10.95 17.62 14.38
CA MET A 185 12.12 17.83 13.51
C MET A 185 12.27 19.27 13.03
N PRO A 186 13.51 19.74 12.77
CA PRO A 186 13.74 21.02 12.11
C PRO A 186 13.15 21.06 10.69
N ALA A 187 12.84 22.26 10.20
CA ALA A 187 12.33 22.42 8.83
C ALA A 187 13.29 21.86 7.77
N GLY A 188 12.74 21.12 6.81
CA GLY A 188 13.48 20.49 5.74
C GLY A 188 14.19 19.18 6.12
N THR A 189 13.88 18.60 7.29
CA THR A 189 14.32 17.25 7.66
C THR A 189 13.42 16.22 6.97
N TRP A 190 14.04 15.20 6.39
CA TRP A 190 13.39 14.08 5.71
C TRP A 190 13.58 12.78 6.54
N SER A 191 12.67 11.82 6.39
CA SER A 191 12.48 10.61 7.20
C SER A 191 13.18 9.37 6.64
N ASP A 192 12.65 8.18 6.97
CA ASP A 192 13.13 6.89 6.50
C ASP A 192 12.92 6.68 5.00
N ASP A 193 11.89 7.28 4.39
CA ASP A 193 11.69 7.34 2.93
C ASP A 193 12.98 7.74 2.21
N SER A 194 13.44 8.98 2.45
CA SER A 194 14.64 9.52 1.83
C SER A 194 15.90 8.78 2.28
N SER A 195 15.97 8.37 3.54
CA SER A 195 17.14 7.66 4.07
C SER A 195 17.36 6.34 3.32
N MET A 196 16.31 5.55 3.15
CA MET A 196 16.37 4.26 2.47
C MET A 196 16.54 4.42 0.96
N VAL A 197 16.00 5.48 0.35
CA VAL A 197 16.29 5.87 -1.04
C VAL A 197 17.78 6.16 -1.24
N LEU A 198 18.38 6.99 -0.37
CA LEU A 198 19.79 7.34 -0.43
C LEU A 198 20.69 6.11 -0.23
N ALA A 199 20.37 5.25 0.74
CA ALA A 199 21.06 3.98 0.97
C ALA A 199 21.02 3.06 -0.25
N THR A 200 19.85 2.92 -0.87
CA THR A 200 19.65 2.11 -2.08
C THR A 200 20.47 2.68 -3.24
N LEU A 201 20.36 3.98 -3.51
CA LEU A 201 21.09 4.64 -4.59
C LEU A 201 22.61 4.57 -4.42
N ASP A 202 23.09 4.74 -3.18
CA ASP A 202 24.51 4.62 -2.88
C ASP A 202 25.03 3.20 -3.14
N SER A 203 24.21 2.16 -2.89
CA SER A 203 24.52 0.79 -3.27
C SER A 203 24.68 0.63 -4.79
N ILE A 204 23.66 1.09 -5.55
CA ILE A 204 23.63 1.03 -7.02
C ILE A 204 24.89 1.70 -7.60
N ARG A 205 25.29 2.86 -7.06
CA ARG A 205 26.47 3.60 -7.52
C ARG A 205 27.78 2.88 -7.23
N GLU A 206 27.96 2.38 -6.01
CA GLU A 206 29.21 1.72 -5.61
C GLU A 206 29.40 0.37 -6.29
N LYS A 207 28.31 -0.36 -6.53
CA LYS A 207 28.35 -1.67 -7.18
C LYS A 207 28.27 -1.60 -8.70
N GLY A 208 27.76 -0.50 -9.24
CA GLY A 208 27.48 -0.36 -10.67
C GLY A 208 26.31 -1.24 -11.13
N GLY A 209 25.36 -1.54 -10.24
CA GLY A 209 24.22 -2.42 -10.48
C GLY A 209 23.45 -2.72 -9.19
N ILE A 210 22.37 -3.50 -9.28
CA ILE A 210 21.56 -3.87 -8.11
C ILE A 210 22.21 -5.02 -7.33
N ASP A 211 22.69 -4.74 -6.12
CA ASP A 211 23.23 -5.76 -5.20
C ASP A 211 22.38 -5.80 -3.92
N LEU A 212 21.58 -6.86 -3.79
CA LEU A 212 20.61 -7.02 -2.69
C LEU A 212 21.28 -7.05 -1.31
N THR A 213 22.43 -7.71 -1.21
CA THR A 213 23.19 -7.84 0.04
C THR A 213 23.73 -6.49 0.47
N ASP A 214 24.30 -5.73 -0.46
CA ASP A 214 24.84 -4.41 -0.14
C ASP A 214 23.76 -3.38 0.17
N ILE A 215 22.59 -3.44 -0.48
CA ILE A 215 21.42 -2.65 -0.10
C ILE A 215 21.04 -2.94 1.35
N MET A 216 20.92 -4.21 1.75
CA MET A 216 20.58 -4.57 3.13
C MET A 216 21.69 -4.23 4.13
N ASP A 217 22.96 -4.35 3.76
CA ASP A 217 24.06 -3.88 4.61
C ASP A 217 23.99 -2.37 4.84
N LYS A 218 23.60 -1.58 3.83
CA LYS A 218 23.38 -0.14 3.96
C LYS A 218 22.12 0.20 4.76
N PHE A 219 21.04 -0.59 4.67
CA PHE A 219 19.89 -0.45 5.57
C PHE A 219 20.26 -0.75 7.04
N VAL A 220 21.16 -1.72 7.29
CA VAL A 220 21.70 -1.95 8.64
C VAL A 220 22.53 -0.76 9.12
N LEU A 221 23.35 -0.15 8.26
CA LEU A 221 24.11 1.06 8.60
C LEU A 221 23.18 2.25 8.89
N TRP A 222 22.16 2.44 8.08
CA TRP A 222 21.13 3.44 8.34
C TRP A 222 20.46 3.19 9.70
N ASN A 223 19.78 2.06 9.87
CA ASN A 223 18.96 1.80 11.06
C ASN A 223 19.78 1.80 12.37
N TYR A 224 20.99 1.21 12.38
CA TYR A 224 21.77 1.06 13.62
C TYR A 224 22.92 2.05 13.81
N LYS A 225 23.25 2.86 12.80
CA LYS A 225 24.38 3.83 12.87
C LYS A 225 24.00 5.24 12.45
N GLY A 226 22.77 5.50 12.00
CA GLY A 226 22.35 6.82 11.55
C GLY A 226 23.01 7.27 10.25
N GLU A 227 23.64 6.36 9.50
CA GLU A 227 24.08 6.67 8.13
C GLU A 227 22.87 7.02 7.27
N TYR A 228 23.08 7.79 6.20
CA TYR A 228 21.96 8.18 5.32
C TYR A 228 20.91 9.05 6.00
N THR A 229 21.22 9.74 7.11
CA THR A 229 20.33 10.71 7.78
C THR A 229 20.94 12.12 7.78
N PRO A 230 20.14 13.19 7.99
CA PRO A 230 20.67 14.56 8.04
C PRO A 230 21.61 14.82 9.22
N ASP A 231 21.30 14.22 10.38
CA ASP A 231 21.91 14.57 11.67
C ASP A 231 22.61 13.38 12.36
N GLY A 232 22.77 12.24 11.66
CA GLY A 232 23.50 11.08 12.17
C GLY A 232 22.71 10.24 13.18
N PHE A 233 21.38 10.36 13.19
CA PHE A 233 20.49 9.51 14.00
C PHE A 233 19.24 9.13 13.21
N THR A 234 18.75 7.93 13.47
CA THR A 234 17.61 7.34 12.77
C THR A 234 16.34 7.55 13.58
N TYR A 235 15.26 7.85 12.88
CA TYR A 235 13.90 7.93 13.39
C TYR A 235 12.96 7.34 12.34
N ASP A 236 11.67 7.25 12.66
CA ASP A 236 10.61 6.83 11.75
C ASP A 236 10.67 5.42 11.18
N VAL A 237 11.42 4.52 11.79
CA VAL A 237 11.57 3.18 11.22
C VAL A 237 10.26 2.40 11.32
N GLY A 238 9.60 2.15 10.19
CA GLY A 238 8.42 1.30 10.14
C GLY A 238 8.68 -0.12 10.65
N ASN A 239 7.73 -0.71 11.38
CA ASN A 239 7.87 -2.03 12.03
C ASN A 239 8.32 -3.14 11.05
N THR A 240 7.70 -3.22 9.88
CA THR A 240 8.04 -4.22 8.86
C THR A 240 9.47 -4.06 8.34
N CYS A 241 9.95 -2.83 8.19
CA CYS A 241 11.33 -2.53 7.83
C CYS A 241 12.30 -2.93 8.96
N ASP A 242 12.03 -2.54 10.20
CA ASP A 242 12.91 -2.85 11.34
C ASP A 242 13.04 -4.37 11.54
N GLU A 243 11.92 -5.10 11.54
CA GLU A 243 11.91 -6.55 11.69
C GLU A 243 12.72 -7.24 10.58
N ALA A 244 12.58 -6.80 9.32
CA ALA A 244 13.34 -7.37 8.21
C ALA A 244 14.84 -7.06 8.28
N ILE A 245 15.20 -5.83 8.65
CA ILE A 245 16.61 -5.43 8.84
C ILE A 245 17.21 -6.22 10.00
N MET A 246 16.46 -6.46 11.09
CA MET A 246 16.89 -7.30 12.20
C MET A 246 17.09 -8.76 11.76
N ASN A 247 16.15 -9.33 10.99
CA ASN A 247 16.25 -10.67 10.44
C ASN A 247 17.50 -10.84 9.56
N TYR A 248 17.74 -9.89 8.66
CA TYR A 248 18.93 -9.88 7.82
C TYR A 248 20.21 -9.74 8.65
N LYS A 249 20.25 -8.83 9.63
CA LYS A 249 21.42 -8.65 10.50
C LYS A 249 21.78 -9.94 11.25
N LYS A 250 20.78 -10.72 11.67
CA LYS A 250 20.95 -11.99 12.38
C LYS A 250 21.40 -13.13 11.46
N ASN A 251 20.77 -13.27 10.30
CA ASN A 251 20.93 -14.46 9.45
C ASN A 251 21.82 -14.23 8.21
N LYS A 252 22.04 -12.97 7.81
CA LYS A 252 22.74 -12.54 6.59
C LYS A 252 22.20 -13.20 5.32
N ASP A 253 20.89 -13.43 5.29
CA ASP A 253 20.18 -14.01 4.16
C ASP A 253 19.15 -13.01 3.62
N VAL A 254 19.41 -12.52 2.41
CA VAL A 254 18.52 -11.57 1.72
C VAL A 254 17.24 -12.22 1.19
N THR A 255 17.20 -13.55 1.08
CA THR A 255 16.06 -14.28 0.48
C THR A 255 14.96 -14.61 1.49
N THR A 256 15.23 -14.43 2.78
CA THR A 256 14.31 -14.80 3.88
C THR A 256 14.13 -13.70 4.91
N CYS A 257 14.76 -12.53 4.74
CA CYS A 257 14.69 -11.45 5.73
C CYS A 257 13.37 -10.66 5.68
N GLY A 258 12.79 -10.49 4.49
CA GLY A 258 11.55 -9.75 4.30
C GLY A 258 10.36 -10.41 4.99
N ARG A 259 9.46 -9.58 5.50
CA ARG A 259 8.22 -10.03 6.15
C ARG A 259 7.21 -10.46 5.09
N THR A 260 6.46 -11.51 5.41
CA THR A 260 5.45 -12.11 4.54
C THR A 260 4.06 -11.95 5.16
N GLY A 261 3.03 -12.41 4.45
CA GLY A 261 1.64 -12.34 4.90
C GLY A 261 1.00 -10.95 4.76
N GLU A 262 -0.30 -10.89 5.05
CA GLU A 262 -1.17 -9.74 4.77
C GLU A 262 -0.70 -8.45 5.45
N TYR A 263 -0.14 -8.55 6.66
CA TYR A 263 0.38 -7.42 7.43
C TYR A 263 1.71 -6.85 6.91
N ALA A 264 2.33 -7.50 5.91
CA ALA A 264 3.53 -6.99 5.25
C ALA A 264 3.19 -6.06 4.06
N ASN A 265 1.95 -5.59 3.93
CA ASN A 265 1.52 -4.68 2.86
C ASN A 265 1.60 -3.19 3.23
N GLY A 266 2.54 -2.83 4.11
CA GLY A 266 2.93 -1.44 4.31
C GLY A 266 3.63 -0.84 3.09
N ASN A 267 3.60 0.48 2.96
CA ASN A 267 4.19 1.25 1.85
C ASN A 267 5.73 1.35 1.89
N GLY A 268 6.38 0.85 2.95
CA GLY A 268 7.81 1.06 3.16
C GLY A 268 8.74 0.49 2.08
N ALA A 269 8.28 -0.47 1.25
CA ALA A 269 9.01 -0.90 0.05
C ALA A 269 8.83 0.08 -1.13
N LEU A 270 7.60 0.54 -1.34
CA LEU A 270 7.24 1.46 -2.42
C LEU A 270 7.93 2.82 -2.25
N MET A 271 7.96 3.36 -1.03
CA MET A 271 8.57 4.67 -0.75
C MET A 271 10.03 4.79 -1.19
N ARG A 272 10.74 3.66 -1.30
CA ARG A 272 12.18 3.61 -1.58
C ARG A 272 12.57 2.96 -2.91
N ILE A 273 11.60 2.61 -3.75
CA ILE A 273 11.88 1.84 -4.97
C ILE A 273 12.39 2.71 -6.14
N LEU A 274 12.17 4.03 -6.08
CA LEU A 274 12.45 4.95 -7.18
C LEU A 274 13.88 4.85 -7.78
N PRO A 275 14.98 4.72 -7.01
CA PRO A 275 16.31 4.54 -7.60
C PRO A 275 16.41 3.32 -8.52
N VAL A 276 15.77 2.21 -8.12
CA VAL A 276 15.74 0.95 -8.87
C VAL A 276 14.85 1.10 -10.11
N SER A 277 13.70 1.77 -9.98
CA SER A 277 12.82 2.07 -11.11
C SER A 277 13.52 2.93 -12.16
N VAL A 278 14.22 3.99 -11.75
CA VAL A 278 14.99 4.87 -12.66
C VAL A 278 16.15 4.12 -13.30
N TYR A 279 16.88 3.30 -12.53
CA TYR A 279 17.97 2.46 -13.05
C TYR A 279 17.48 1.58 -14.21
N TRP A 280 16.41 0.82 -14.00
CA TRP A 280 15.88 -0.08 -15.04
C TRP A 280 15.20 0.66 -16.19
N ALA A 281 14.47 1.74 -15.92
CA ALA A 281 13.84 2.53 -16.97
C ALA A 281 14.89 3.14 -17.91
N ASN A 282 15.98 3.69 -17.37
CA ASN A 282 17.09 4.19 -18.16
C ASN A 282 17.73 3.08 -19.01
N ARG A 283 17.91 1.88 -18.44
CA ARG A 283 18.42 0.72 -19.21
C ARG A 283 17.48 0.32 -20.34
N GLN A 284 16.18 0.29 -20.10
CA GLN A 284 15.19 -0.07 -21.11
C GLN A 284 15.21 0.93 -22.27
N MET A 285 15.35 2.23 -21.99
CA MET A 285 15.46 3.28 -23.02
C MET A 285 16.70 3.14 -23.89
N ASN A 286 17.81 2.64 -23.34
CA ASN A 286 19.08 2.44 -24.05
C ASN A 286 19.24 1.02 -24.62
N SER A 287 18.31 0.12 -24.32
CA SER A 287 18.30 -1.27 -24.80
C SER A 287 17.44 -1.42 -26.06
N LYS A 288 17.93 -2.22 -27.02
CA LYS A 288 17.12 -2.68 -28.16
C LYS A 288 16.24 -3.90 -27.82
N LYS A 289 16.54 -4.58 -26.71
CA LYS A 289 15.76 -5.72 -26.21
C LYS A 289 14.77 -5.21 -25.17
N ASP A 290 13.60 -5.84 -25.14
CA ASP A 290 12.70 -5.71 -24.00
C ASP A 290 13.34 -6.43 -22.81
N ILE A 291 13.57 -5.67 -21.74
CA ILE A 291 14.15 -6.14 -20.47
C ILE A 291 13.15 -5.97 -19.32
N THR A 292 11.85 -5.83 -19.64
CA THR A 292 10.79 -5.62 -18.65
C THR A 292 10.74 -6.74 -17.61
N GLU A 293 10.88 -8.00 -18.01
CA GLU A 293 10.87 -9.13 -17.06
C GLU A 293 12.05 -9.06 -16.07
N ASP A 294 13.27 -8.76 -16.55
CA ASP A 294 14.45 -8.60 -15.69
C ASP A 294 14.29 -7.39 -14.74
N ALA A 295 13.67 -6.31 -15.22
CA ALA A 295 13.39 -5.12 -14.43
C ALA A 295 12.38 -5.43 -13.30
N ILE A 296 11.25 -6.06 -13.61
CA ILE A 296 10.23 -6.41 -12.61
C ILE A 296 10.80 -7.41 -11.59
N ASP A 297 11.54 -8.43 -12.04
CA ASP A 297 12.20 -9.39 -11.15
C ASP A 297 13.14 -8.69 -10.16
N SER A 298 13.91 -7.70 -10.62
CA SER A 298 14.78 -6.91 -9.76
C SER A 298 14.01 -5.97 -8.82
N ILE A 299 12.93 -5.37 -9.28
CA ILE A 299 12.09 -4.46 -8.49
C ILE A 299 11.44 -5.23 -7.33
N GLU A 300 10.86 -6.40 -7.62
CA GLU A 300 10.23 -7.25 -6.60
C GLU A 300 11.25 -7.81 -5.61
N GLN A 301 12.44 -8.21 -6.07
CA GLN A 301 13.52 -8.61 -5.17
C GLN A 301 13.92 -7.51 -4.19
N VAL A 302 14.01 -6.25 -4.64
CA VAL A 302 14.38 -5.13 -3.76
C VAL A 302 13.23 -4.76 -2.82
N GLY A 303 11.97 -4.82 -3.27
CA GLY A 303 10.81 -4.66 -2.40
C GLY A 303 10.75 -5.74 -1.31
N ALA A 304 10.93 -7.00 -1.71
CA ALA A 304 10.91 -8.20 -0.88
C ALA A 304 12.05 -8.26 0.15
N LEU A 305 13.06 -7.39 0.08
CA LEU A 305 14.06 -7.26 1.13
C LEU A 305 13.44 -6.93 2.49
N THR A 306 12.31 -6.20 2.50
CA THR A 306 11.56 -5.93 3.74
C THR A 306 10.08 -6.30 3.67
N HIS A 307 9.41 -6.06 2.54
CA HIS A 307 7.99 -6.35 2.34
C HIS A 307 7.85 -7.44 1.27
N ASN A 308 7.95 -8.71 1.69
CA ASN A 308 7.86 -9.87 0.81
C ASN A 308 6.41 -10.36 0.68
N HIS A 309 5.55 -9.51 0.13
CA HIS A 309 4.18 -9.85 -0.24
C HIS A 309 3.92 -9.41 -1.67
N LEU A 310 3.23 -10.23 -2.48
CA LEU A 310 3.02 -9.92 -3.90
C LEU A 310 2.33 -8.56 -4.12
N ARG A 311 1.35 -8.20 -3.29
CA ARG A 311 0.69 -6.89 -3.38
C ARG A 311 1.66 -5.72 -3.26
N SER A 312 2.62 -5.78 -2.32
CA SER A 312 3.68 -4.78 -2.19
C SER A 312 4.63 -4.78 -3.40
N GLY A 313 4.96 -5.97 -3.91
CA GLY A 313 5.73 -6.16 -5.14
C GLY A 313 5.06 -5.52 -6.38
N ILE A 314 3.75 -5.75 -6.57
CA ILE A 314 2.95 -5.17 -7.64
C ILE A 314 2.97 -3.64 -7.57
N ALA A 315 2.84 -3.04 -6.38
CA ALA A 315 2.93 -1.59 -6.22
C ALA A 315 4.28 -1.05 -6.71
N CYS A 316 5.37 -1.71 -6.31
CA CYS A 316 6.72 -1.38 -6.74
C CYS A 316 6.89 -1.53 -8.28
N GLY A 317 6.28 -2.57 -8.86
CA GLY A 317 6.23 -2.81 -10.30
C GLY A 317 5.46 -1.74 -11.07
N ILE A 318 4.25 -1.39 -10.61
CA ILE A 318 3.45 -0.28 -11.16
C ILE A 318 4.26 1.02 -11.13
N HIS A 319 4.92 1.32 -10.01
CA HIS A 319 5.80 2.48 -9.90
C HIS A 319 6.94 2.46 -10.95
N TYR A 320 7.52 1.29 -11.24
CA TYR A 320 8.49 1.14 -12.34
C TYR A 320 7.86 1.43 -13.70
N PHE A 321 6.68 0.87 -14.02
CA PHE A 321 6.01 1.14 -15.31
C PHE A 321 5.69 2.63 -15.47
N ILE A 322 5.23 3.30 -14.40
CA ILE A 322 4.99 4.75 -14.38
C ILE A 322 6.29 5.49 -14.68
N THR A 323 7.37 5.16 -13.96
CA THR A 323 8.71 5.75 -14.16
C THR A 323 9.17 5.58 -15.61
N LYS A 324 9.14 4.35 -16.14
CA LYS A 324 9.51 4.01 -17.52
C LYS A 324 8.73 4.83 -18.54
N ASN A 325 7.42 4.95 -18.37
CA ASN A 325 6.57 5.67 -19.29
C ASN A 325 6.76 7.19 -19.20
N ILE A 326 6.95 7.75 -18.01
CA ILE A 326 7.34 9.16 -17.86
C ILE A 326 8.62 9.45 -18.64
N LEU A 327 9.69 8.66 -18.44
CA LEU A 327 10.96 8.92 -19.14
C LEU A 327 10.87 8.72 -20.66
N THR A 328 10.03 7.78 -21.10
CA THR A 328 9.90 7.45 -22.53
C THR A 328 9.03 8.45 -23.29
N TYR A 329 7.93 8.91 -22.68
CA TYR A 329 6.85 9.64 -23.36
C TYR A 329 6.68 11.09 -22.91
N LYS A 330 7.43 11.56 -21.90
CA LYS A 330 7.47 12.98 -21.53
C LYS A 330 7.81 13.85 -22.75
N GLY A 331 7.00 14.89 -22.96
CA GLY A 331 7.09 15.77 -24.13
C GLY A 331 6.47 15.21 -25.43
N LYS A 332 5.99 13.96 -25.42
CA LYS A 332 5.33 13.31 -26.58
C LYS A 332 3.83 13.11 -26.36
N LEU A 333 3.41 12.79 -25.12
CA LEU A 333 2.02 12.55 -24.74
C LEU A 333 1.60 13.45 -23.56
N LYS A 334 0.29 13.58 -23.32
CA LYS A 334 -0.21 14.24 -22.10
C LYS A 334 0.03 13.35 -20.89
N LEU A 335 0.16 13.96 -19.70
CA LEU A 335 0.46 13.20 -18.47
C LEU A 335 -0.54 12.07 -18.20
N ASN A 336 -1.85 12.31 -18.31
CA ASN A 336 -2.85 11.27 -18.09
C ASN A 336 -2.73 10.11 -19.09
N GLU A 337 -2.37 10.39 -20.36
CA GLU A 337 -2.12 9.35 -21.38
C GLU A 337 -0.85 8.54 -21.06
N ILE A 338 0.19 9.20 -20.55
CA ILE A 338 1.43 8.53 -20.09
C ILE A 338 1.13 7.58 -18.93
N ILE A 339 0.36 8.05 -17.94
CA ILE A 339 0.03 7.25 -16.77
C ILE A 339 -0.91 6.11 -17.13
N GLN A 340 -1.95 6.34 -17.94
CA GLN A 340 -2.84 5.27 -18.41
C GLN A 340 -2.05 4.16 -19.09
N LYS A 341 -1.17 4.53 -20.03
CA LYS A 341 -0.30 3.57 -20.72
C LYS A 341 0.59 2.78 -19.76
N ALA A 342 1.08 3.42 -18.70
CA ALA A 342 1.88 2.75 -17.69
C ALA A 342 1.06 1.71 -16.90
N ILE A 343 -0.17 2.06 -16.52
CA ILE A 343 -1.06 1.15 -15.81
C ILE A 343 -1.47 -0.02 -16.70
N ASP A 344 -1.85 0.24 -17.96
CA ASP A 344 -2.18 -0.82 -18.92
C ASP A 344 -1.03 -1.82 -19.05
N GLU A 345 0.21 -1.34 -19.22
CA GLU A 345 1.39 -2.20 -19.32
C GLU A 345 1.65 -3.01 -18.04
N ALA A 346 1.40 -2.43 -16.86
CA ALA A 346 1.55 -3.12 -15.58
C ALA A 346 0.48 -4.21 -15.40
N PHE A 347 -0.78 -3.89 -15.70
CA PHE A 347 -1.90 -4.82 -15.59
C PHE A 347 -1.78 -5.96 -16.58
N ASP A 348 -1.39 -5.68 -17.83
CA ASP A 348 -1.09 -6.70 -18.84
C ASP A 348 0.06 -7.61 -18.39
N PHE A 349 1.10 -7.06 -17.75
CA PHE A 349 2.22 -7.88 -17.25
C PHE A 349 1.76 -8.82 -16.13
N TYR A 350 1.08 -8.29 -15.11
CA TYR A 350 0.73 -9.03 -13.89
C TYR A 350 -0.46 -9.97 -14.04
N SER A 351 -1.39 -9.69 -14.96
CA SER A 351 -2.56 -10.54 -15.18
C SER A 351 -2.22 -11.91 -15.78
N ASN A 352 -1.01 -12.10 -16.32
CA ASN A 352 -0.56 -13.38 -16.89
C ASN A 352 -0.23 -14.44 -15.84
N ASP A 353 -0.02 -14.06 -14.58
CA ASP A 353 0.25 -14.97 -13.47
C ASP A 353 -0.93 -14.98 -12.50
N GLU A 354 -1.45 -16.16 -12.18
CA GLU A 354 -2.68 -16.31 -11.38
C GLU A 354 -2.56 -15.69 -9.97
N ALA A 355 -1.39 -15.82 -9.33
CA ALA A 355 -1.16 -15.30 -7.99
C ALA A 355 -1.04 -13.77 -7.99
N HIS A 356 -0.35 -13.19 -8.97
CA HIS A 356 -0.30 -11.74 -9.13
C HIS A 356 -1.67 -11.17 -9.51
N ASN A 357 -2.41 -11.84 -10.39
CA ASN A 357 -3.74 -11.40 -10.82
C ASN A 357 -4.73 -11.35 -9.65
N ALA A 358 -4.63 -12.28 -8.70
CA ALA A 358 -5.45 -12.28 -7.47
C ALA A 358 -5.18 -11.05 -6.57
N GLU A 359 -3.95 -10.53 -6.55
CA GLU A 359 -3.58 -9.32 -5.81
C GLU A 359 -3.75 -8.03 -6.63
N LEU A 360 -3.80 -8.13 -7.96
CA LEU A 360 -3.94 -6.98 -8.85
C LEU A 360 -5.31 -6.29 -8.68
N VAL A 361 -6.33 -7.02 -8.23
CA VAL A 361 -7.69 -6.49 -7.99
C VAL A 361 -7.71 -5.32 -7.00
N PHE A 362 -6.77 -5.29 -6.04
CA PHE A 362 -6.69 -4.19 -5.08
C PHE A 362 -6.30 -2.86 -5.74
N TYR A 363 -5.71 -2.89 -6.94
CA TYR A 363 -5.29 -1.71 -7.69
C TYR A 363 -6.31 -1.28 -8.76
N GLU A 364 -7.51 -1.88 -8.81
CA GLU A 364 -8.51 -1.63 -9.88
C GLU A 364 -8.85 -0.16 -10.08
N GLU A 365 -8.80 0.68 -9.03
CA GLU A 365 -9.01 2.13 -9.14
C GLU A 365 -8.02 2.84 -10.08
N LEU A 366 -6.84 2.26 -10.32
CA LEU A 366 -5.85 2.78 -11.25
C LEU A 366 -6.17 2.46 -12.72
N SER A 367 -7.04 1.47 -12.98
CA SER A 367 -7.28 0.92 -14.33
C SER A 367 -7.82 1.96 -15.32
N GLU A 368 -8.54 2.98 -14.84
CA GLU A 368 -9.13 4.04 -15.65
C GLU A 368 -8.73 5.41 -15.09
N ILE A 369 -7.60 5.94 -15.53
CA ILE A 369 -7.01 7.18 -15.00
C ILE A 369 -7.93 8.39 -15.17
N ASP A 370 -8.71 8.44 -16.24
CA ASP A 370 -9.67 9.53 -16.43
C ASP A 370 -10.88 9.44 -15.48
N GLU A 371 -11.24 8.25 -14.98
CA GLU A 371 -12.22 8.10 -13.90
C GLU A 371 -11.62 8.44 -12.54
N LEU A 372 -10.41 7.96 -12.25
CA LEU A 372 -9.67 8.30 -11.02
C LEU A 372 -9.57 9.82 -10.84
N ARG A 373 -9.29 10.57 -11.92
CA ARG A 373 -9.19 12.04 -11.90
C ARG A 373 -10.47 12.76 -11.48
N LYS A 374 -11.64 12.11 -11.58
CA LYS A 374 -12.94 12.66 -11.18
C LYS A 374 -13.25 12.42 -9.72
N TYR A 375 -12.45 11.63 -9.00
CA TYR A 375 -12.69 11.35 -7.60
C TYR A 375 -12.58 12.63 -6.79
N ASP A 376 -13.51 12.81 -5.86
CA ASP A 376 -13.36 13.82 -4.84
C ASP A 376 -12.15 13.46 -3.97
N SER A 377 -11.42 14.49 -3.54
CA SER A 377 -10.39 14.36 -2.54
C SER A 377 -10.81 13.54 -1.32
N GLU A 378 -12.07 13.62 -0.88
CA GLU A 378 -12.60 12.88 0.29
C GLU A 378 -12.53 11.36 0.12
N LYS A 379 -12.49 10.85 -1.12
CA LYS A 379 -12.34 9.42 -1.41
C LYS A 379 -10.88 8.95 -1.43
N ILE A 380 -9.94 9.87 -1.41
CA ILE A 380 -8.51 9.57 -1.54
C ILE A 380 -7.89 9.51 -0.16
N VAL A 381 -7.33 8.35 0.17
CA VAL A 381 -6.65 8.08 1.44
C VAL A 381 -5.17 7.82 1.15
N GLY A 382 -4.29 8.54 1.83
CA GLY A 382 -2.84 8.35 1.75
C GLY A 382 -2.30 7.70 3.02
N SER A 383 -2.75 6.48 3.34
CA SER A 383 -2.35 5.78 4.56
C SER A 383 -1.05 4.99 4.38
N GLY A 384 -0.61 4.36 5.47
CA GLY A 384 0.51 3.40 5.48
C GLY A 384 0.28 2.14 4.64
N TYR A 385 -0.92 1.92 4.11
CA TYR A 385 -1.20 0.82 3.21
C TYR A 385 -0.67 1.11 1.79
N VAL A 386 0.08 0.16 1.23
CA VAL A 386 0.79 0.33 -0.05
C VAL A 386 -0.11 0.64 -1.24
N VAL A 387 -1.34 0.13 -1.24
CA VAL A 387 -2.32 0.37 -2.32
C VAL A 387 -2.84 1.80 -2.27
N GLU A 388 -3.29 2.23 -1.08
CA GLU A 388 -3.85 3.56 -0.86
C GLU A 388 -2.83 4.66 -1.13
N SER A 389 -1.62 4.53 -0.57
CA SER A 389 -0.51 5.47 -0.83
C SER A 389 -0.16 5.59 -2.33
N LEU A 390 -0.13 4.48 -3.08
CA LEU A 390 0.11 4.52 -4.52
C LEU A 390 -1.02 5.23 -5.28
N ILE A 391 -2.28 4.86 -5.00
CA ILE A 391 -3.45 5.48 -5.63
C ILE A 391 -3.48 6.98 -5.35
N ALA A 392 -3.26 7.38 -4.09
CA ALA A 392 -3.20 8.77 -3.69
C ALA A 392 -2.10 9.54 -4.42
N ALA A 393 -0.89 8.99 -4.50
CA ALA A 393 0.23 9.62 -5.20
C ALA A 393 -0.05 9.80 -6.70
N VAL A 394 -0.60 8.77 -7.35
CA VAL A 394 -0.99 8.83 -8.77
C VAL A 394 -2.09 9.85 -8.97
N TRP A 395 -3.14 9.83 -8.15
CA TRP A 395 -4.25 10.79 -8.21
C TRP A 395 -3.74 12.23 -8.07
N CYS A 396 -2.85 12.51 -7.10
CA CYS A 396 -2.24 13.83 -6.93
C CYS A 396 -1.47 14.27 -8.18
N LEU A 397 -0.73 13.35 -8.81
CA LEU A 397 0.03 13.63 -10.03
C LEU A 397 -0.87 13.96 -11.23
N VAL A 398 -1.93 13.18 -11.46
CA VAL A 398 -2.80 13.34 -12.66
C VAL A 398 -3.88 14.43 -12.53
N THR A 399 -4.05 14.98 -11.32
CA THR A 399 -5.02 16.05 -11.04
C THR A 399 -4.37 17.42 -10.80
N THR A 400 -3.06 17.55 -10.94
CA THR A 400 -2.31 18.80 -10.74
C THR A 400 -1.45 19.17 -11.94
N ASN A 401 -0.96 20.42 -12.00
CA ASN A 401 -0.25 20.95 -13.17
C ASN A 401 1.16 21.46 -12.87
N SER A 402 1.69 21.25 -11.67
CA SER A 402 3.07 21.58 -11.32
C SER A 402 3.57 20.65 -10.23
N TYR A 403 4.91 20.61 -10.04
CA TYR A 403 5.50 19.87 -8.93
C TYR A 403 4.95 20.37 -7.58
N ARG A 404 4.92 21.70 -7.40
CA ARG A 404 4.43 22.35 -6.17
C ARG A 404 2.99 21.94 -5.85
N GLU A 405 2.09 22.02 -6.83
CA GLU A 405 0.69 21.63 -6.64
C GLU A 405 0.56 20.15 -6.31
N CYS A 406 1.28 19.28 -7.02
CA CYS A 406 1.24 17.82 -6.81
C CYS A 406 1.62 17.44 -5.38
N VAL A 407 2.76 17.93 -4.91
CA VAL A 407 3.30 17.53 -3.60
C VAL A 407 2.51 18.16 -2.46
N LEU A 408 2.09 19.43 -2.56
CA LEU A 408 1.22 20.01 -1.52
C LEU A 408 -0.14 19.32 -1.48
N LYS A 409 -0.66 18.87 -2.63
CA LYS A 409 -1.91 18.11 -2.66
C LYS A 409 -1.74 16.78 -1.93
N ALA A 410 -0.63 16.08 -2.14
CA ALA A 410 -0.32 14.81 -1.46
C ALA A 410 -0.15 14.99 0.05
N VAL A 411 0.70 15.93 0.48
CA VAL A 411 0.96 16.20 1.91
C VAL A 411 -0.32 16.54 2.67
N ASN A 412 -1.21 17.34 2.07
CA ASN A 412 -2.45 17.76 2.72
C ASN A 412 -3.56 16.69 2.67
N LEU A 413 -3.30 15.48 2.16
CA LEU A 413 -4.20 14.34 2.37
C LEU A 413 -4.18 13.87 3.83
N GLY A 414 -3.06 14.11 4.54
CA GLY A 414 -2.83 13.64 5.91
C GLY A 414 -2.54 12.15 6.00
N ASP A 415 -2.72 11.60 7.20
CA ASP A 415 -2.39 10.22 7.58
C ASP A 415 -0.90 9.94 7.40
N ASP A 416 -0.51 9.12 6.42
CA ASP A 416 0.89 8.86 6.06
C ASP A 416 1.36 9.87 5.01
N ALA A 417 1.44 11.13 5.49
CA ALA A 417 1.58 12.31 4.66
C ALA A 417 2.97 12.44 4.02
N ASP A 418 4.03 12.06 4.73
CA ASP A 418 5.40 12.03 4.22
C ASP A 418 5.56 10.97 3.15
N THR A 419 5.10 9.74 3.37
CA THR A 419 5.24 8.69 2.35
C THR A 419 4.45 8.98 1.09
N THR A 420 3.18 9.38 1.24
CA THR A 420 2.33 9.72 0.09
C THR A 420 2.94 10.88 -0.71
N ALA A 421 3.50 11.89 -0.04
CA ALA A 421 4.18 13.00 -0.67
C ALA A 421 5.54 12.63 -1.28
N ALA A 422 6.29 11.70 -0.69
CA ALA A 422 7.54 11.18 -1.21
C ALA A 422 7.32 10.45 -2.54
N ILE A 423 6.35 9.55 -2.60
CA ILE A 423 5.99 8.81 -3.83
C ILE A 423 5.52 9.80 -4.91
N ALA A 424 4.56 10.68 -4.57
CA ALA A 424 4.06 11.69 -5.52
C ALA A 424 5.17 12.63 -5.99
N GLY A 425 6.02 13.09 -5.08
CA GLY A 425 7.14 13.99 -5.32
C GLY A 425 8.21 13.36 -6.19
N GLY A 426 8.51 12.07 -6.01
CA GLY A 426 9.44 11.34 -6.87
C GLY A 426 8.97 11.33 -8.33
N LEU A 427 7.72 10.93 -8.56
CA LEU A 427 7.12 10.88 -9.89
C LEU A 427 6.96 12.27 -10.52
N ALA A 428 6.50 13.25 -9.74
CA ALA A 428 6.39 14.65 -10.15
C ALA A 428 7.77 15.24 -10.48
N GLY A 429 8.81 14.88 -9.73
CA GLY A 429 10.20 15.27 -9.97
C GLY A 429 10.69 14.76 -11.33
N LEU A 430 10.42 13.50 -11.67
CA LEU A 430 10.73 12.96 -13.00
C LEU A 430 9.96 13.69 -14.13
N TYR A 431 8.66 13.97 -13.91
CA TYR A 431 7.83 14.58 -14.95
C TYR A 431 8.07 16.08 -15.13
N TYR A 432 8.24 16.86 -14.07
CA TYR A 432 8.45 18.31 -14.14
C TYR A 432 9.92 18.71 -14.17
N GLY A 433 10.83 17.93 -13.57
CA GLY A 433 12.25 18.24 -13.45
C GLY A 433 12.58 19.04 -12.18
N TYR A 434 13.88 19.24 -11.91
CA TYR A 434 14.38 19.88 -10.69
C TYR A 434 15.19 21.17 -10.91
N THR A 435 15.53 21.51 -12.15
CA THR A 435 16.35 22.71 -12.45
C THR A 435 15.51 23.99 -12.40
N MET A 436 16.16 25.11 -12.04
CA MET A 436 15.49 26.41 -11.88
C MET A 436 14.67 26.79 -13.12
N GLY A 437 13.42 27.19 -12.91
CA GLY A 437 12.56 27.79 -13.93
C GLY A 437 11.27 27.02 -14.19
N THR A 438 10.87 26.94 -15.45
CA THR A 438 9.64 26.27 -15.87
C THR A 438 9.93 25.20 -16.92
N TYR A 439 9.36 24.01 -16.74
CA TYR A 439 9.35 22.97 -17.77
C TYR A 439 8.03 23.05 -18.52
N GLY A 440 8.07 23.42 -19.80
CA GLY A 440 6.85 23.61 -20.60
C GLY A 440 5.89 24.66 -20.01
N GLY A 441 6.42 25.68 -19.30
CA GLY A 441 5.63 26.69 -18.61
C GLY A 441 5.13 26.29 -17.21
N LYS A 442 5.43 25.07 -16.74
CA LYS A 442 5.02 24.56 -15.42
C LYS A 442 6.18 24.61 -14.42
N GLN A 443 5.88 24.92 -13.15
CA GLN A 443 6.89 25.07 -12.10
C GLN A 443 7.57 23.73 -11.76
N THR A 444 8.91 23.73 -11.76
CA THR A 444 9.76 22.64 -11.25
C THR A 444 9.80 22.66 -9.71
N ILE A 445 10.71 21.90 -9.08
CA ILE A 445 10.88 21.94 -7.61
C ILE A 445 11.20 23.38 -7.16
N PRO A 446 10.44 23.97 -6.20
CA PRO A 446 10.72 25.32 -5.71
C PRO A 446 12.12 25.47 -5.10
N ASP A 447 12.87 26.47 -5.56
CA ASP A 447 14.21 26.78 -5.05
C ASP A 447 14.23 27.08 -3.55
N SER A 448 13.16 27.71 -3.05
CA SER A 448 12.99 27.98 -1.62
C SER A 448 12.94 26.71 -0.79
N TRP A 449 12.38 25.62 -1.33
CA TRP A 449 12.33 24.34 -0.64
C TRP A 449 13.67 23.63 -0.72
N MET A 450 14.28 23.60 -1.91
CA MET A 450 15.64 23.08 -2.09
C MET A 450 16.68 23.78 -1.20
N ALA A 451 16.52 25.09 -0.98
CA ALA A 451 17.41 25.86 -0.12
C ALA A 451 17.27 25.47 1.37
N LYS A 452 16.06 25.11 1.82
CA LYS A 452 15.75 24.69 3.20
C LYS A 452 15.99 23.20 3.45
N LEU A 453 16.00 22.37 2.41
CA LEU A 453 16.24 20.93 2.53
C LEU A 453 17.56 20.65 3.27
N ARG A 454 17.50 19.80 4.30
CA ARG A 454 18.64 19.43 5.15
C ARG A 454 19.42 18.25 4.54
N GLY A 455 20.55 17.90 5.16
CA GLY A 455 21.39 16.80 4.69
C GLY A 455 22.20 17.13 3.42
N LYS A 456 22.45 18.41 3.12
CA LYS A 456 23.14 18.81 1.87
C LYS A 456 24.45 18.06 1.62
N ASN A 457 25.25 17.78 2.65
CA ASN A 457 26.50 17.05 2.48
C ASN A 457 26.29 15.61 1.98
N ILE A 458 25.31 14.90 2.53
CA ILE A 458 25.01 13.52 2.13
C ILE A 458 24.34 13.46 0.76
N ILE A 459 23.43 14.41 0.48
CA ILE A 459 22.81 14.56 -0.83
C ILE A 459 23.88 14.79 -1.90
N LYS A 460 24.83 15.71 -1.66
CA LYS A 460 25.96 15.97 -2.57
C LYS A 460 26.83 14.74 -2.78
N ARG A 461 27.16 14.00 -1.71
CA ARG A 461 27.95 12.76 -1.77
C ARG A 461 27.30 11.69 -2.66
N ILE A 462 25.98 11.55 -2.57
CA ILE A 462 25.24 10.47 -3.24
C ILE A 462 24.78 10.88 -4.64
N LEU A 463 24.30 12.10 -4.83
CA LEU A 463 23.77 12.59 -6.12
C LEU A 463 24.81 13.30 -7.00
N ASN A 464 26.05 13.49 -6.53
CA ASN A 464 27.09 14.27 -7.22
C ASN A 464 26.56 15.66 -7.64
N ILE A 465 25.88 16.37 -6.73
CA ILE A 465 25.36 17.74 -6.94
C ILE A 465 26.22 18.81 -6.31
#